data_AF-A0A164HMI1-F1
#
_entry.id   AF-A0A164HMI1-F1
#
_cell.length_a   1.000
_cell.length_b   1.000
_cell.length_c   1.000
_cell.angle_alpha   90.00
_cell.angle_beta   90.00
_cell.angle_gamma   90.00
#
_symmetry.space_group_name_H-M   'P 1'
#
loop_
_entity.id
_entity.type
_entity.pdbx_description
1 polymer ?
#
loop_
_entity_poly.entity_id
_entity_poly.type
_entity_poly.pdbx_seq_one_letter_code
_entity_poly.pdbx_strand_id
1 'polypeptide(L)'
;QRVKTDKVDAKLIAEYGERHQDELRPWQPEPRAIRRLKALMRRLADLQEIQQMESNRLEVADTSVQESIRSVLRHIEQQIEETLKAIN
;
A
#
# COMPACT_ATOMS: atom_id res chain seq x y z
N GLN A 1 35.81 1.09 17.43
CA GLN A 1 36.03 -0.21 16.76
C GLN A 1 34.75 -1.03 16.93
N ARG A 2 34.03 -1.35 15.84
CA ARG A 2 32.73 -2.05 15.90
C ARG A 2 32.96 -3.53 16.23
N VAL A 3 32.55 -3.97 17.42
CA VAL A 3 32.56 -5.40 17.76
C VAL A 3 31.32 -6.01 17.10
N LYS A 4 31.56 -6.85 16.10
CA LYS A 4 30.54 -7.67 15.45
C LYS A 4 29.97 -8.67 16.47
N THR A 5 28.74 -8.42 16.91
CA THR A 5 27.98 -9.26 17.85
C THR A 5 27.26 -10.43 17.17
N ASP A 6 27.44 -10.62 15.86
CA ASP A 6 26.68 -11.60 15.07
C ASP A 6 26.74 -13.05 15.59
N LYS A 7 27.86 -13.48 16.19
CA LYS A 7 28.00 -14.89 16.65
C LYS A 7 27.31 -15.17 17.97
N VAL A 8 27.39 -14.23 18.91
CA VAL A 8 26.76 -14.39 20.24
C VAL A 8 25.26 -14.23 20.10
N ASP A 9 24.81 -13.25 19.31
CA ASP A 9 23.40 -13.03 19.04
C ASP A 9 22.79 -14.19 18.26
N ALA A 10 23.49 -14.75 17.26
CA ALA A 10 23.02 -15.93 16.54
C ALA A 10 22.87 -17.16 17.46
N LYS A 11 23.81 -17.37 18.39
CA LYS A 11 23.72 -18.45 19.38
C LYS A 11 22.54 -18.23 20.33
N LEU A 12 22.35 -17.01 20.81
CA LEU A 12 21.24 -16.65 21.68
C LEU A 12 19.88 -16.86 20.99
N ILE A 13 19.74 -16.45 19.72
CA ILE A 13 18.53 -16.64 18.90
C ILE A 13 18.27 -18.13 18.69
N ALA A 14 19.29 -18.94 18.41
CA ALA A 14 19.16 -20.39 18.23
C ALA A 14 18.70 -21.08 19.52
N GLU A 15 19.35 -20.78 20.66
CA GLU A 15 18.96 -21.33 21.97
C GLU A 15 17.57 -20.87 22.41
N TYR A 16 17.14 -19.67 22.03
CA TYR A 16 15.78 -19.20 22.27
C TYR A 16 14.78 -19.95 21.41
N GLY A 17 15.08 -20.13 20.11
CA GLY A 17 14.27 -20.87 19.15
C GLY A 17 14.04 -22.33 19.56
N GLU A 18 15.09 -23.01 20.00
CA GLU A 18 15.03 -24.40 20.48
C GLU A 18 14.19 -24.52 21.76
N ARG A 19 14.36 -23.60 22.71
CA ARG A 19 13.60 -23.63 23.98
C ARG A 19 12.11 -23.32 23.84
N HIS A 20 11.72 -22.55 22.82
CA HIS A 20 10.34 -22.10 22.64
C HIS A 20 9.72 -22.68 21.36
N GLN A 21 10.24 -23.80 20.86
CA GLN A 21 9.78 -24.40 19.59
C GLN A 21 8.27 -24.69 19.56
N ASP A 22 7.68 -25.05 20.72
CA ASP A 22 6.25 -25.31 20.85
C ASP A 22 5.39 -24.03 20.87
N GLU A 23 5.99 -22.88 21.21
CA GLU A 23 5.33 -21.57 21.29
C GLU A 23 5.52 -20.74 20.02
N LEU A 24 6.65 -20.93 19.34
CA LEU A 24 7.03 -20.19 18.15
C LEU A 24 6.25 -20.68 16.94
N ARG A 25 5.35 -19.83 16.45
CA ARG A 25 4.65 -20.06 15.19
C ARG A 25 5.51 -19.56 14.03
N PRO A 26 5.74 -20.39 12.98
CA PRO A 26 6.39 -19.92 11.78
C PRO A 26 5.64 -18.73 11.22
N TRP A 27 6.38 -17.68 10.84
CA TRP A 27 5.78 -16.58 10.09
C TRP A 27 5.19 -17.15 8.79
N GLN A 28 3.90 -16.88 8.56
CA GLN A 28 3.24 -17.22 7.31
C GLN A 28 2.96 -15.94 6.54
N PRO A 29 3.26 -15.91 5.22
CA PRO A 29 2.93 -14.77 4.40
C PRO A 29 1.41 -14.60 4.35
N GLU A 30 0.98 -13.35 4.21
CA GLU A 30 -0.44 -13.04 4.09
C GLU A 30 -1.07 -13.79 2.90
N PRO A 31 -2.27 -14.38 3.09
CA PRO A 31 -3.05 -15.00 2.02
C PRO A 31 -3.14 -14.08 0.80
N ARG A 32 -3.09 -14.67 -0.40
CA ARG A 32 -3.14 -13.90 -1.66
C ARG A 32 -4.36 -12.97 -1.74
N ALA A 33 -5.50 -13.41 -1.20
CA ALA A 33 -6.71 -12.61 -1.12
C ALA A 33 -6.53 -11.34 -0.26
N ILE A 34 -5.90 -11.47 0.91
CA ILE A 34 -5.63 -10.33 1.81
C ILE A 34 -4.65 -9.36 1.16
N ARG A 35 -3.57 -9.87 0.55
CA ARG A 35 -2.61 -9.01 -0.18
C ARG A 35 -3.27 -8.26 -1.34
N ARG A 36 -4.13 -8.93 -2.11
CA ARG A 36 -4.89 -8.30 -3.20
C ARG A 36 -5.82 -7.21 -2.68
N LEU A 37 -6.59 -7.49 -1.63
CA LEU A 37 -7.50 -6.52 -1.03
C LEU A 37 -6.75 -5.28 -0.53
N LYS A 38 -5.64 -5.47 0.19
CA LYS A 38 -4.78 -4.35 0.64
C LYS A 38 -4.25 -3.51 -0.52
N ALA A 39 -3.85 -4.15 -1.61
CA ALA A 39 -3.37 -3.44 -2.80
C ALA A 39 -4.50 -2.61 -3.45
N LEU A 40 -5.71 -3.15 -3.53
CA LEU A 40 -6.88 -2.43 -4.05
C LEU A 40 -7.27 -1.24 -3.15
N MET A 41 -7.26 -1.43 -1.83
CA MET A 41 -7.52 -0.34 -0.88
C MET A 41 -6.49 0.78 -0.98
N ARG A 42 -5.19 0.43 -1.11
CA ARG A 42 -4.14 1.45 -1.32
C ARG A 42 -4.35 2.17 -2.64
N ARG A 43 -4.64 1.46 -3.72
CA ARG A 43 -4.92 2.06 -5.03
C ARG A 43 -6.11 3.01 -4.99
N LEU A 44 -7.17 2.65 -4.26
CA LEU A 44 -8.33 3.52 -4.07
C LEU A 44 -7.92 4.83 -3.38
N ALA A 45 -7.14 4.76 -2.30
CA ALA A 45 -6.65 5.95 -1.60
C ALA A 45 -5.79 6.84 -2.52
N ASP A 46 -4.89 6.24 -3.30
CA ASP A 46 -4.05 6.97 -4.26
C ASP A 46 -4.92 7.70 -5.30
N LEU A 47 -5.96 7.04 -5.82
CA LEU A 47 -6.87 7.65 -6.81
C LEU A 47 -7.67 8.82 -6.22
N GLN A 48 -8.10 8.72 -4.96
CA GLN A 48 -8.79 9.80 -4.26
C GLN A 48 -7.87 11.01 -4.04
N GLU A 49 -6.59 10.77 -3.72
CA GLU A 49 -5.60 11.85 -3.60
C GLU A 49 -5.39 12.56 -4.95
N ILE A 50 -5.26 11.80 -6.03
CA ILE A 50 -5.12 12.37 -7.39
C ILE A 50 -6.38 13.15 -7.77
N GLN A 51 -7.57 12.63 -7.48
CA GLN A 51 -8.83 13.34 -7.72
C GLN A 51 -8.85 14.69 -6.99
N GLN A 52 -8.47 14.72 -5.72
CA GLN A 52 -8.43 15.95 -4.94
C GLN A 52 -7.44 16.96 -5.52
N MET A 53 -6.24 16.49 -5.91
CA MET A 53 -5.22 17.35 -6.51
C MET A 53 -5.70 17.96 -7.84
N GLU A 54 -6.28 17.16 -8.73
CA GLU A 54 -6.78 17.63 -10.02
C GLU A 54 -8.01 18.54 -9.86
N SER A 55 -8.86 18.30 -8.86
CA SER A 55 -9.97 19.21 -8.52
C SER A 55 -9.45 20.57 -8.06
N ASN A 56 -8.50 20.59 -7.13
CA ASN A 56 -7.87 21.83 -6.66
C ASN A 56 -7.18 22.57 -7.81
N ARG A 57 -6.54 21.84 -8.72
CA ARG A 57 -5.91 22.39 -9.92
C ARG A 57 -6.93 23.00 -10.88
N LEU A 58 -8.10 22.38 -11.03
CA LEU A 58 -9.18 22.88 -11.88
C LEU A 58 -9.67 24.26 -11.40
N GLU A 59 -9.75 24.49 -10.09
CA GLU A 59 -10.23 25.74 -9.51
C GLU A 59 -9.36 26.95 -9.87
N VAL A 60 -8.05 26.74 -10.02
CA VAL A 60 -7.07 27.81 -10.32
C VAL A 60 -6.58 27.80 -11.78
N ALA A 61 -7.02 26.83 -12.57
CA ALA A 61 -6.56 26.64 -13.94
C ALA A 61 -7.21 27.61 -14.94
N ASP A 62 -6.40 28.06 -15.91
CA ASP A 62 -6.88 28.81 -17.06
C ASP A 62 -7.90 27.99 -17.87
N THR A 63 -8.93 28.67 -18.36
CA THR A 63 -10.02 28.09 -19.17
C THR A 63 -9.53 27.21 -20.33
N SER A 64 -8.39 27.54 -20.94
CA SER A 64 -7.78 26.79 -22.05
C SER A 64 -7.37 25.36 -21.68
N VAL A 65 -7.02 25.10 -20.40
CA VAL A 65 -6.58 23.77 -19.93
C VAL A 65 -7.63 23.04 -19.08
N GLN A 66 -8.69 23.73 -18.68
CA GLN A 66 -9.73 23.16 -17.82
C GLN A 66 -10.44 21.95 -18.45
N GLU A 67 -10.65 21.94 -19.77
CA GLU A 67 -11.27 20.80 -20.44
C GLU A 67 -10.41 19.53 -20.34
N SER A 68 -9.09 19.69 -20.49
CA SER A 68 -8.14 18.60 -20.29
C SER A 68 -8.19 18.08 -18.84
N ILE A 69 -8.22 18.98 -17.85
CA ILE A 69 -8.28 18.61 -16.42
C ILE A 69 -9.60 17.89 -16.11
N ARG A 70 -10.74 18.37 -16.63
CA ARG A 70 -12.03 17.68 -16.49
C ARG A 70 -12.04 16.30 -17.13
N SER A 71 -11.32 16.11 -18.24
CA SER A 71 -11.15 14.78 -18.85
C SER A 71 -10.39 13.81 -17.94
N VAL A 72 -9.31 14.31 -17.32
CA VAL A 72 -8.53 13.53 -16.34
C VAL A 72 -9.38 13.16 -15.13
N LEU A 73 -10.15 14.11 -14.57
CA LEU A 73 -11.05 13.86 -13.45
C LEU A 73 -12.07 12.76 -13.75
N ARG A 74 -12.74 12.81 -14.91
CA ARG A 74 -13.68 11.75 -15.34
C ARG A 74 -13.01 10.38 -15.42
N HIS A 75 -11.78 10.33 -15.92
CA HIS A 75 -11.06 9.07 -15.98
C HIS A 75 -10.72 8.53 -14.58
N ILE A 76 -10.31 9.40 -13.66
CA ILE A 76 -10.03 9.02 -12.26
C ILE A 76 -11.30 8.51 -11.58
N GLU A 77 -12.44 9.18 -11.76
CA GLU A 77 -13.74 8.75 -11.23
C GLU A 77 -14.11 7.35 -11.71
N GLN A 78 -13.94 7.06 -13.01
CA GLN A 78 -14.18 5.73 -13.56
C GLN A 78 -13.25 4.69 -12.91
N GLN A 79 -11.97 5.00 -12.74
CA GLN A 79 -11.00 4.09 -12.11
C GLN A 79 -11.34 3.83 -10.63
N ILE A 80 -11.87 4.83 -9.91
CA ILE A 80 -12.36 4.66 -8.54
C ILE A 80 -13.54 3.68 -8.51
N GLU A 81 -14.51 3.85 -9.39
CA GLU A 81 -15.68 2.96 -9.47
C GLU A 81 -15.29 1.51 -9.79
N GLU A 82 -14.38 1.32 -10.76
CA GLU A 82 -13.83 0.00 -11.10
C GLU A 82 -13.07 -0.63 -9.92
N THR A 83 -12.29 0.17 -9.19
CA THR A 83 -11.55 -0.31 -8.01
C THR A 83 -12.50 -0.71 -6.88
N LEU A 84 -13.56 0.06 -6.63
CA LEU A 84 -14.60 -0.28 -5.65
C LEU A 84 -15.35 -1.56 -6.03
N LYS A 85 -15.67 -1.74 -7.31
CA LYS A 85 -16.27 -2.98 -7.83
C LYS A 85 -15.35 -4.19 -7.67
N ALA A 86 -14.03 -4.00 -7.72
CA ALA A 86 -13.07 -5.09 -7.51
C ALA A 86 -12.84 -5.45 -6.04
N ILE A 87 -13.29 -4.60 -5.11
CA ILE A 87 -13.24 -4.83 -3.65
C ILE A 87 -14.46 -5.62 -3.16
N ASN A 88 -15.65 -5.34 -3.71
CA ASN A 88 -16.91 -6.04 -3.41
C ASN A 88 -17.07 -7.36 -4.18
#